data_AF-A0A1R3V9Y9-F1
#
_entry.id   AF-A0A1R3V9Y9-F1
#
_cell.length_a   1.000
_cell.length_b   1.000
_cell.length_c   1.000
_cell.angle_alpha   90.00
_cell.angle_beta   90.00
_cell.angle_gamma   90.00
#
_symmetry.space_group_name_H-M   'P 1'
#
loop_
_entity.id
_entity.type
_entity.pdbx_description
1 polymer ?
#
loop_
_entity_poly.entity_id
_entity_poly.type
_entity_poly.pdbx_seq_one_letter_code
_entity_poly.pdbx_strand_id
1 'polypeptide(L)' 'MSILSSVGRIATRYSAARARYRSERALLSLPIELRKDIGWPEIVVDAQNSRRIAISLSEAR' A
#
# COMPACT_ATOMS: atom_id res chain seq x y z
N MET A 1 -29.81 6.17 -4.32
CA MET A 1 -28.57 5.35 -4.40
C MET A 1 -28.89 3.95 -3.93
N SER A 2 -28.43 2.91 -4.64
CA SER A 2 -28.72 1.51 -4.27
C SER A 2 -27.72 1.00 -3.23
N ILE A 3 -28.23 0.27 -2.23
CA ILE A 3 -27.43 -0.42 -1.20
C ILE A 3 -26.40 -1.36 -1.84
N LEU A 4 -26.74 -1.97 -2.99
CA LEU A 4 -25.85 -2.84 -3.75
C LEU A 4 -24.59 -2.11 -4.23
N SER A 5 -24.73 -0.85 -4.67
CA SER A 5 -23.59 -0.02 -5.08
C SER A 5 -22.67 0.30 -3.91
N SER A 6 -23.22 0.52 -2.71
CA SER A 6 -22.44 0.77 -1.49
C SER A 6 -21.65 -0.46 -1.06
N VAL A 7 -22.27 -1.65 -1.09
CA VAL A 7 -21.60 -2.92 -0.77
C VAL A 7 -20.51 -3.23 -1.79
N GLY A 8 -20.78 -3.03 -3.09
CA GLY A 8 -19.78 -3.21 -4.14
C GLY A 8 -18.55 -2.34 -3.93
N ARG A 9 -18.73 -1.07 -3.54
CA ARG A 9 -17.62 -0.15 -3.24
C ARG A 9 -16.77 -0.62 -2.05
N ILE A 10 -17.40 -1.17 -1.02
CA ILE A 10 -16.69 -1.71 0.16
C ILE A 10 -15.92 -2.97 -0.22
N ALA A 11 -16.53 -3.88 -0.98
CA ALA A 11 -15.89 -5.10 -1.45
C ALA A 11 -14.63 -4.80 -2.29
N THR A 12 -14.70 -3.82 -3.20
CA THR A 12 -13.54 -3.39 -4.01
C THR A 12 -12.43 -2.77 -3.16
N ARG A 13 -12.78 -1.96 -2.15
CA ARG A 13 -11.78 -1.40 -1.21
C ARG A 13 -11.12 -2.50 -0.38
N TYR A 14 -11.91 -3.45 0.09
CA TYR A 14 -11.43 -4.58 0.88
C TYR A 14 -10.51 -5.50 0.05
N SER A 15 -10.89 -5.83 -1.19
CA SER A 15 -10.06 -6.67 -2.06
C SER A 15 -8.73 -6.00 -2.39
N ALA A 16 -8.73 -4.69 -2.67
CA ALA A 16 -7.52 -3.92 -2.89
C ALA A 16 -6.60 -3.89 -1.66
N ALA A 17 -7.17 -3.65 -0.47
CA ALA A 17 -6.41 -3.67 0.79
C ALA A 17 -5.82 -5.07 1.07
N ARG A 18 -6.62 -6.11 0.84
CA ARG A 18 -6.19 -7.50 1.03
C ARG A 18 -5.11 -7.93 0.04
N ALA A 19 -5.18 -7.49 -1.21
CA ALA A 19 -4.15 -7.72 -2.20
C ALA A 19 -2.82 -7.10 -1.78
N ARG A 20 -2.84 -5.84 -1.30
CA ARG A 20 -1.64 -5.16 -0.77
C ARG A 20 -1.00 -5.92 0.38
N TYR A 21 -1.80 -6.31 1.37
CA TYR A 21 -1.32 -7.04 2.54
C TYR A 21 -0.69 -8.39 2.16
N ARG A 22 -1.27 -9.11 1.19
CA ARG A 22 -0.69 -10.35 0.68
C ARG A 22 0.63 -10.12 -0.05
N SER A 23 0.72 -9.08 -0.88
CA SER A 23 1.96 -8.72 -1.57
C SER A 23 3.06 -8.35 -0.60
N GLU A 24 2.77 -7.52 0.40
CA GLU A 24 3.75 -7.16 1.45
C GLU A 24 4.25 -8.40 2.19
N ARG A 25 3.35 -9.31 2.58
CA ARG A 25 3.73 -10.57 3.23
C ARG A 25 4.59 -11.46 2.33
N ALA A 26 4.23 -11.57 1.05
CA ALA A 26 5.01 -12.34 0.08
C ALA A 26 6.42 -11.75 -0.10
N LEU A 27 6.52 -10.43 -0.26
CA LEU A 27 7.79 -9.72 -0.41
C LEU A 27 8.66 -9.83 0.86
N LEU A 28 8.05 -9.76 2.05
CA LEU A 28 8.77 -9.94 3.32
C LEU A 28 9.24 -11.39 3.52
N SER A 29 8.50 -12.37 3.00
CA SER A 29 8.88 -13.78 3.06
C SER A 29 9.98 -14.16 2.07
N LEU A 30 10.33 -13.28 1.13
CA LEU A 30 11.46 -13.51 0.23
C LEU A 30 12.79 -13.54 1.01
N PRO A 31 13.74 -14.41 0.61
CA PRO A 31 15.11 -14.39 1.09
C PRO A 31 15.74 -13.00 0.97
N ILE A 32 16.63 -12.66 1.91
CA ILE A 32 17.27 -11.34 1.97
C ILE A 32 18.03 -10.97 0.69
N GLU A 33 18.62 -11.96 0.01
CA GLU A 33 19.34 -11.81 -1.26
C GLU A 33 18.41 -11.27 -2.35
N LEU A 34 17.27 -11.92 -2.59
CA LEU A 34 16.30 -11.49 -3.59
C LEU A 34 15.67 -10.14 -3.27
N ARG A 35 15.52 -9.79 -1.98
CA ARG A 35 15.02 -8.46 -1.58
C ARG A 35 15.98 -7.34 -1.96
N LYS A 36 17.29 -7.59 -1.88
CA LYS A 36 18.33 -6.61 -2.29
C LYS A 36 18.32 -6.40 -3.80
N ASP A 37 18.15 -7.46 -4.57
CA ASP A 37 18.13 -7.40 -6.04
C ASP A 37 16.99 -6.53 -6.59
N ILE A 38 15.89 -6.42 -5.85
CA ILE A 38 14.72 -5.59 -6.19
C ILE A 38 14.68 -4.25 -5.45
N GLY A 39 15.69 -3.93 -4.63
CA GLY A 39 15.75 -2.69 -3.84
C GLY A 39 14.66 -2.55 -2.77
N TRP A 40 14.09 -3.68 -2.30
CA TRP A 40 13.05 -3.71 -1.29
C TRP A 40 13.65 -3.86 0.11
N PRO A 41 13.23 -3.11 1.15
CA PRO A 41 12.08 -2.19 1.21
C PRO A 41 12.42 -0.71 0.96
N GLU A 42 13.68 -0.36 0.70
CA GLU A 42 14.20 1.02 0.73
C GLU A 42 13.43 1.97 -0.21
N ILE A 43 13.10 1.51 -1.43
CA ILE A 43 12.33 2.29 -2.42
C ILE A 43 10.89 2.57 -1.97
N VAL A 44 10.26 1.64 -1.24
CA VAL A 44 8.87 1.79 -0.78
C VAL A 44 8.76 2.66 0.45
N VAL A 45 9.73 2.57 1.37
CA VAL A 45 9.79 3.43 2.55
C VAL A 45 9.93 4.89 2.12
N ASP A 46 10.80 5.19 1.15
CA ASP A 46 10.96 6.55 0.64
C ASP A 46 9.66 7.06 -0.01
N ALA A 47 9.06 6.31 -0.94
CA ALA A 47 7.82 6.71 -1.61
C ALA A 47 6.59 6.84 -0.66
N GLN A 48 6.57 6.11 0.45
CA GLN A 48 5.55 6.28 1.50
C GLN A 48 5.85 7.51 2.36
N ASN A 49 7.13 7.76 2.68
CA ASN A 49 7.55 8.92 3.45
C ASN A 49 7.30 10.22 2.67
N SER A 50 7.63 10.28 1.37
CA SER A 50 7.35 11.46 0.54
C SER A 50 5.85 11.76 0.47
N ARG A 51 5.00 10.72 0.37
CA ARG A 51 3.53 10.88 0.39
C ARG A 51 3.02 11.38 1.74
N ARG A 52 3.53 10.85 2.85
CA ARG A 52 3.17 11.31 4.19
C ARG A 52 3.60 12.76 4.44
N ILE A 53 4.79 13.12 4.00
CA ILE A 53 5.31 14.49 4.07
C ILE A 53 4.43 15.44 3.24
N ALA A 54 4.06 15.06 2.01
CA ALA A 54 3.19 15.86 1.16
C ALA A 54 1.79 16.08 1.76
N ILE A 55 1.21 15.06 2.39
CA ILE A 55 -0.08 15.17 3.08
C ILE A 55 0.02 16.10 4.28
N SER A 56 1.06 15.95 5.11
CA SER A 56 1.30 16.81 6.28
C SER A 56 1.48 18.29 5.90
N LEU A 57 2.20 18.56 4.79
CA LEU A 57 2.37 19.92 4.25
C LEU A 57 1.09 20.52 3.70
N SER A 58 0.16 19.70 3.20
CA SER A 58 -1.14 20.17 2.69
C SER A 58 -2.15 20.49 3.79
N GLU A 59 -1.98 19.90 4.98
CA GLU A 59 -2.86 20.07 6.13
C GLU A 59 -2.47 21.29 6.99
N ALA A 60 -1.23 21.78 6.83
CA ALA A 60 -0.69 22.94 7.53
C ALA A 60 -0.93 24.30 6.82
N ARG A 61 -1.78 24.34 5.77
CA ARG A 61 -2.06 25.52 4.95
C ARG A 61 -3.54 25.87 4.97
#